data_AF-A0A7W1LGI3-F1
#
_entry.id   AF-A0A7W1LGI3-F1
#
_cell.length_a   1.000
_cell.length_b   1.000
_cell.length_c   1.000
_cell.angle_alpha   90.00
_cell.angle_beta   90.00
_cell.angle_gamma   90.00
#
_symmetry.space_group_name_H-M   'P 1'
#
loop_
_entity.id
_entity.type
_entity.pdbx_description
1 polymer ?
#
loop_
_entity_poly.entity_id
_entity_poly.type
_entity_poly.pdbx_seq_one_letter_code
_entity_poly.pdbx_strand_id
1 'polypeptide(L)' 'MLDQTIWLSSKATSFTAVCAECAGEHGFFAAHVEGRLELERMHSSTTCARGHPIRIERAIRGPIGVLSV' A
#
# COMPACT_ATOMS: atom_id res chain seq x y z
N MET A 1 -12.58 9.57 -3.92
CA MET A 1 -11.32 9.40 -3.19
C MET A 1 -11.38 8.06 -2.48
N LEU A 2 -10.74 7.04 -3.05
CA LEU A 2 -10.58 5.75 -2.38
C LEU A 2 -9.50 5.89 -1.31
N ASP A 3 -9.81 5.51 -0.07
CA ASP A 3 -8.78 5.35 0.96
C ASP A 3 -8.05 4.03 0.69
N GLN A 4 -6.84 4.14 0.16
CA GLN A 4 -5.99 2.99 -0.10
C GLN A 4 -4.92 2.89 0.98
N THR A 5 -4.91 1.75 1.67
CA THR A 5 -3.91 1.43 2.69
C THR A 5 -3.14 0.16 2.30
N ILE A 6 -1.82 0.29 2.19
CA ILE A 6 -0.88 -0.80 1.95
C ILE A 6 -0.41 -1.32 3.30
N TRP A 7 -0.74 -2.58 3.59
CA TRP A 7 -0.29 -3.25 4.80
C TRP A 7 1.02 -3.99 4.57
N LEU A 8 2.08 -3.54 5.22
CA LEU A 8 3.38 -4.19 5.19
C LEU A 8 3.50 -5.19 6.31
N SER A 9 4.06 -6.36 6.00
CA SER A 9 4.48 -7.31 7.02
C SER A 9 5.44 -6.65 8.01
N SER A 10 5.44 -7.13 9.25
CA SER A 10 6.20 -6.53 10.35
C SER A 10 7.70 -6.34 10.05
N LYS A 11 8.28 -7.19 9.19
CA LYS A 11 9.69 -7.13 8.75
C LYS A 11 9.89 -6.61 7.32
N ALA A 12 8.83 -6.37 6.56
CA ALA A 12 8.94 -5.85 5.21
C ALA A 12 9.40 -4.39 5.25
N THR A 13 10.41 -4.05 4.44
CA THR A 13 10.91 -2.67 4.35
C THR A 13 10.68 -2.05 3.00
N SER A 14 10.43 -2.85 1.96
CA SER A 14 10.12 -2.36 0.62
C SER A 14 8.74 -2.82 0.22
N PHE A 15 8.08 -2.03 -0.62
CA PHE A 15 6.75 -2.35 -1.12
C PHE A 15 6.58 -1.88 -2.56
N THR A 16 5.73 -2.62 -3.26
CA THR A 16 5.25 -2.28 -4.60
C THR A 16 3.77 -2.57 -4.61
N ALA A 17 2.96 -1.58 -4.98
CA ALA A 17 1.52 -1.72 -5.04
C ALA A 17 0.96 -0.96 -6.25
N VAL A 18 -0.19 -1.42 -6.74
CA VAL A 18 -0.94 -0.73 -7.79
C VAL A 18 -1.89 0.24 -7.11
N CYS A 19 -1.93 1.49 -7.57
CA CYS A 19 -2.87 2.46 -7.03
C CYS A 19 -4.32 2.04 -7.30
N ALA A 20 -5.10 1.80 -6.24
CA ALA A 20 -6.50 1.38 -6.33
C ALA A 20 -7.39 2.38 -7.09
N GLU A 21 -7.17 3.70 -6.93
CA GLU A 21 -7.88 4.71 -7.71
C GLU A 21 -7.57 4.58 -9.20
N CYS A 22 -6.28 4.52 -9.56
CA CYS A 22 -5.88 4.35 -10.95
C CYS A 22 -6.39 3.03 -11.54
N ALA A 23 -6.45 1.95 -10.75
CA ALA A 23 -7.00 0.67 -11.18
C ALA A 23 -8.51 0.75 -11.44
N GLY A 24 -9.25 1.49 -10.61
CA GLY A 24 -10.68 1.75 -10.84
C GLY A 24 -10.95 2.62 -12.07
N GLU A 25 -10.11 3.63 -12.33
CA GLU A 25 -10.31 4.57 -13.43
C GLU A 25 -9.76 4.09 -14.78
N HIS A 26 -8.58 3.46 -14.77
CA HIS A 26 -7.78 3.16 -15.96
C HIS A 26 -7.50 1.66 -16.16
N GLY A 27 -7.91 0.80 -15.21
CA GLY A 27 -7.70 -0.64 -15.29
C GLY A 27 -6.22 -1.00 -15.44
N PHE A 28 -5.86 -1.57 -16.60
CA PHE A 28 -4.50 -2.02 -16.90
C PHE A 28 -3.45 -0.90 -16.90
N PHE A 29 -3.85 0.35 -17.12
CA PHE A 29 -2.94 1.51 -17.10
C PHE A 29 -2.81 2.15 -15.71
N ALA A 30 -3.10 1.38 -14.66
CA ALA A 30 -2.97 1.86 -13.30
C ALA A 30 -1.52 2.23 -12.97
N ALA A 31 -1.35 3.33 -12.22
CA ALA A 31 -0.04 3.74 -11.76
C ALA A 31 0.49 2.78 -10.68
N HIS A 32 1.73 2.35 -10.82
CA HIS A 32 2.44 1.59 -9.79
C HIS A 32 3.12 2.56 -8.83
N VAL A 33 3.13 2.19 -7.56
CA VAL A 33 3.84 2.89 -6.51
C VAL A 33 4.78 1.92 -5.85
N GLU A 34 6.05 2.28 -5.87
CA GLU A 34 7.10 1.61 -5.14
C GLU A 34 7.67 2.54 -4.08
N GLY A 35 8.11 1.96 -2.97
CA GLY A 35 8.68 2.73 -1.90
C GLY A 35 9.28 1.88 -0.82
N ARG A 36 9.85 2.57 0.16
CA ARG A 36 10.47 1.95 1.33
C ARG A 36 9.83 2.49 2.60
N LEU A 37 9.51 1.59 3.52
CA LEU A 37 9.17 1.90 4.90
C LEU A 37 10.27 1.35 5.80
N GLU A 38 11.02 2.25 6.43
CA GLU A 38 12.05 1.89 7.42
C GLU A 38 11.45 1.08 8.57
N LEU A 39 12.22 0.17 9.16
CA LEU A 39 11.74 -0.70 10.26
C LEU A 39 11.27 0.11 11.48
N GLU A 40 11.90 1.25 11.72
CA GLU A 40 11.59 2.18 12.81
C GLU A 40 10.24 2.91 12.59
N ARG A 41 9.77 2.97 11.34
CA ARG A 41 8.48 3.58 11.00
C ARG A 41 7.36 2.54 10.97
N MET A 42 6.29 2.87 11.68
CA MET A 42 5.06 2.07 11.71
C MET A 42 4.06 2.50 10.65
N HIS A 43 4.14 3.74 10.18
CA HIS A 43 3.28 4.26 9.13
C HIS A 43 4.05 5.26 8.25
N SER A 44 3.57 5.41 7.03
CA SER A 44 3.98 6.47 6.11
C SER A 44 2.81 6.82 5.20
N SER A 45 2.95 7.90 4.45
CA SER A 45 2.04 8.26 3.37
C SER A 45 2.86 8.55 2.12
N THR A 46 2.33 8.16 0.97
CA THR A 46 2.90 8.48 -0.33
C THR A 46 1.79 8.80 -1.31
N THR A 47 2.14 9.30 -2.47
CA THR A 47 1.21 9.58 -3.55
C THR A 47 1.63 8.85 -4.81
N CYS A 48 0.67 8.38 -5.60
CA CYS A 48 1.00 7.84 -6.92
C CYS A 48 1.45 8.95 -7.88
N ALA A 49 1.97 8.57 -9.05
CA ALA A 49 2.39 9.51 -10.09
C ALA A 49 1.28 10.47 -10.58
N ARG A 50 0.01 10.15 -10.29
CA ARG A 50 -1.17 10.96 -10.61
C ARG A 50 -1.68 11.80 -9.44
N GLY A 51 -1.06 11.70 -8.27
CA GLY A 51 -1.42 12.49 -7.08
C GLY A 51 -2.43 11.84 -6.14
N HIS A 52 -2.79 10.57 -6.33
CA HIS A 52 -3.71 9.87 -5.42
C HIS A 52 -3.01 9.52 -4.10
N PRO A 53 -3.63 9.81 -2.94
CA PRO A 53 -3.05 9.52 -1.64
C PRO A 53 -3.07 8.02 -1.35
N ILE A 54 -1.97 7.52 -0.79
CA ILE A 54 -1.81 6.13 -0.39
C ILE A 54 -1.18 6.09 0.99
N ARG A 55 -1.83 5.39 1.91
CA ARG A 55 -1.31 5.15 3.25
C ARG A 55 -0.52 3.86 3.27
N ILE A 56 0.58 3.84 4.01
CA ILE A 56 1.37 2.64 4.24
C ILE A 56 1.36 2.40 5.73
N GLU A 57 0.93 1.22 6.15
CA GLU A 57 0.90 0.82 7.55
C GLU A 57 1.64 -0.49 7.75
N ARG A 58 2.41 -0.56 8.83
CA ARG A 58 3.10 -1.78 9.25
C ARG A 58 2.15 -2.60 10.11
N ALA A 59 1.95 -3.85 9.71
CA ALA A 59 1.17 -4.81 10.47
C ALA A 59 1.88 -5.11 11.82
N ILE A 60 1.26 -4.66 12.91
CA ILE A 60 1.74 -4.83 14.30
C ILE A 60 1.46 -6.25 14.84
N ARG A 61 0.61 -7.00 14.14
CA ARG A 61 0.41 -8.45 14.26
C ARG A 61 0.61 -9.00 12.85
N GLY A 62 1.31 -10.13 12.68
CA GLY A 62 1.47 -10.78 11.38
C GLY A 62 0.12 -10.91 10.65
N PRO A 63 0.09 -10.98 9.31
CA PRO A 63 -1.15 -10.90 8.55
C PRO A 63 -2.15 -11.86 9.20
N ILE A 64 -3.29 -11.31 9.65
CA ILE A 64 -4.45 -12.14 9.92
C ILE A 64 -4.74 -12.71 8.54
N GLY A 65 -4.20 -13.90 8.28
CA GLY A 65 -4.42 -14.62 7.05
C GLY A 65 -5.91 -14.60 6.81
N VAL A 66 -6.30 -14.21 5.61
CA VAL A 66 -7.66 -14.38 5.11
C VAL A 66 -8.13 -15.76 5.56
N LEU A 67 -9.03 -15.79 6.54
CA LEU A 67 -9.68 -17.02 6.97
C LEU A 67 -10.68 -17.31 5.85
N SER A 68 -10.23 -18.02 4.82
CA SER A 68 -11.15 -18.65 3.86
C SER A 68 -11.85 -19.78 4.60
N VAL A 69 -13.12 -19.54 4.93
CA VAL A 69 -14.10 -20.58 5.28
C VAL A 69 -14.57 -21.29 4.02
#